data_AF-X1U838-F1
#
_entry.id   AF-X1U838-F1
#
_cell.length_a   1.000
_cell.length_b   1.000
_cell.length_c   1.000
_cell.angle_alpha   90.00
_cell.angle_beta   90.00
_cell.angle_gamma   90.00
#
_symmetry.space_group_name_H-M   'P 1'
#
loop_
_entity.id
_entity.type
_entity.pdbx_description
1 polymer ?
#
loop_
_entity_poly.entity_id
_entity_poly.type
_entity_poly.pdbx_seq_one_letter_code
_entity_poly.pdbx_strand_id
1 'polypeptide(L)' 'ANARLRSRLDDWAESENLALSYPPLEFCTDNAAMIAMAGYVRLLAGDRSCLDLEVNPNLSLADRARQGHAQG' A
#
# COMPACT_ATOMS: atom_id res chain seq x y z
N ALA A 1 11.66 6.60 -9.46
CA ALA A 1 12.89 5.81 -9.27
C ALA A 1 14.08 6.73 -8.97
N ASN A 2 14.35 7.06 -7.70
CA ASN A 2 15.46 7.94 -7.33
C ASN A 2 16.68 7.09 -6.93
N ALA A 3 17.67 6.99 -7.82
CA ALA A 3 18.86 6.17 -7.59
C ALA A 3 19.71 6.66 -6.41
N ARG A 4 19.86 7.98 -6.26
CA ARG A 4 20.64 8.57 -5.15
C ARG A 4 19.98 8.33 -3.80
N LEU A 5 18.65 8.38 -3.74
CA LEU A 5 17.91 8.06 -2.51
C LEU A 5 18.08 6.59 -2.13
N ARG A 6 17.94 5.67 -3.10
CA ARG A 6 18.12 4.23 -2.87
C ARG A 6 19.52 3.93 -2.33
N SER A 7 20.57 4.40 -3.01
CA SER A 7 21.95 4.20 -2.54
C SER A 7 22.17 4.69 -1.11
N ARG A 8 21.65 5.88 -0.73
CA ARG A 8 21.77 6.37 0.64
C ARG A 8 21.01 5.54 1.68
N LEU A 9 19.87 4.97 1.31
CA LEU A 9 19.09 4.11 2.18
C LEU A 9 19.72 2.71 2.29
N ASP A 10 20.37 2.23 1.23
CA ASP A 10 21.11 0.96 1.22
C ASP A 10 22.30 1.06 2.18
N ASP A 11 23.13 2.11 2.06
CA ASP A 11 24.26 2.36 2.97
C ASP A 11 23.80 2.45 4.44
N TRP A 12 22.67 3.14 4.68
CA TRP A 12 22.10 3.27 6.02
C TRP A 12 21.61 1.93 6.57
N ALA A 13 20.84 1.16 5.79
CA ALA A 13 20.31 -0.12 6.23
C ALA A 13 21.42 -1.13 6.52
N GLU A 14 22.50 -1.12 5.72
CA GLU A 14 23.71 -1.91 6.00
C GLU A 14 24.34 -1.51 7.34
N SER A 15 24.49 -0.21 7.60
CA SER A 15 25.08 0.29 8.86
C SER A 15 24.24 -0.06 10.11
N GLU A 16 22.93 -0.19 9.96
CA GLU A 16 21.99 -0.56 11.02
C GLU A 16 21.73 -2.06 11.09
N ASN A 17 22.35 -2.86 10.20
CA ASN A 17 22.11 -4.30 10.05
C ASN A 17 20.61 -4.64 9.84
N LEU A 18 19.93 -3.85 9.00
CA LEU A 18 18.52 -4.01 8.64
C LEU A 18 18.37 -4.54 7.21
N ALA A 19 17.34 -5.37 7.00
CA ALA A 19 16.93 -5.79 5.66
C ALA A 19 16.07 -4.69 5.01
N LEU A 20 16.50 -4.21 3.84
CA LEU A 20 15.77 -3.22 3.06
C LEU A 20 15.24 -3.82 1.76
N SER A 21 14.00 -3.48 1.41
CA SER A 21 13.33 -3.97 0.21
C SER A 21 12.68 -2.84 -0.57
N TYR A 22 12.78 -2.90 -1.89
CA TYR A 22 12.04 -2.02 -2.80
C TYR A 22 11.32 -2.84 -3.86
N PRO A 23 10.17 -2.38 -4.37
CA PRO A 23 9.58 -3.00 -5.54
C PRO A 23 10.45 -2.76 -6.80
N PRO A 24 10.28 -3.60 -7.84
CA PRO A 24 10.71 -3.28 -9.20
C PRO A 24 10.31 -1.86 -9.62
N LEU A 25 11.10 -1.25 -10.52
CA LEU A 25 10.92 0.16 -10.87
C LEU A 25 9.53 0.48 -11.46
N GLU A 26 8.98 -0.43 -12.25
CA GLU A 26 7.63 -0.35 -12.84
C GLU A 26 6.50 -0.32 -11.81
N PHE A 27 6.76 -0.79 -10.59
CA PHE A 27 5.79 -0.79 -9.48
C PHE A 27 6.04 0.31 -8.45
N CYS A 28 6.99 1.22 -8.67
CA CYS A 28 7.32 2.29 -7.72
C CYS A 28 6.40 3.52 -7.83
N THR A 29 5.70 3.69 -8.95
CA THR A 29 4.76 4.78 -9.19
C THR A 29 3.33 4.24 -9.18
N ASP A 30 2.34 5.13 -9.19
CA ASP A 30 0.93 4.73 -9.23
C ASP A 30 0.66 3.77 -10.38
N ASN A 31 0.11 2.61 -10.04
CA ASN A 31 -0.20 1.55 -11.00
C ASN A 31 -1.42 0.76 -10.55
N ALA A 32 -2.10 0.10 -11.49
CA ALA A 32 -3.27 -0.71 -11.16
C ALA A 32 -2.92 -2.00 -10.40
N ALA A 33 -1.69 -2.51 -10.53
CA ALA A 33 -1.28 -3.75 -9.89
C ALA A 33 -1.26 -3.64 -8.36
N MET A 34 -0.79 -2.51 -7.79
CA MET A 34 -0.83 -2.27 -6.35
C MET A 34 -2.27 -2.17 -5.82
N ILE A 35 -3.18 -1.57 -6.60
CA ILE A 35 -4.60 -1.45 -6.23
C ILE A 35 -5.26 -2.84 -6.25
N ALA A 36 -5.01 -3.62 -7.30
CA ALA A 36 -5.53 -4.99 -7.40
C ALA A 36 -5.02 -5.89 -6.27
N MET A 37 -3.73 -5.81 -5.95
CA MET A 37 -3.14 -6.60 -4.86
C MET A 37 -3.72 -6.21 -3.50
N ALA A 38 -3.84 -4.90 -3.20
CA ALA A 38 -4.45 -4.44 -1.97
C ALA A 38 -5.92 -4.89 -1.86
N GLY A 39 -6.70 -4.79 -2.94
CA GLY A 39 -8.08 -5.27 -3.02
C GLY A 39 -8.19 -6.79 -2.84
N TYR A 40 -7.30 -7.56 -3.45
CA TYR A 40 -7.25 -9.01 -3.31
C TYR A 40 -6.95 -9.45 -1.88
N VAL A 41 -5.94 -8.85 -1.24
CA VAL A 41 -5.60 -9.14 0.17
C VAL A 41 -6.80 -8.83 1.10
N ARG A 42 -7.51 -7.72 0.85
CA ARG A 42 -8.73 -7.35 1.59
C ARG A 42 -9.87 -8.33 1.34
N LEU A 43 -10.09 -8.73 0.10
CA LEU A 43 -11.11 -9.71 -0.26
C LEU A 43 -10.87 -11.06 0.45
N LEU A 44 -9.62 -11.51 0.51
CA LEU A 44 -9.22 -12.73 1.25
C LEU A 44 -9.45 -12.59 2.76
N ALA A 45 -9.30 -11.38 3.31
CA ALA A 45 -9.59 -11.08 4.72
C ALA A 45 -11.08 -10.96 5.05
N GLY A 46 -11.97 -11.05 4.05
CA GLY A 46 -13.42 -10.97 4.22
C GLY A 46 -14.02 -9.58 3.98
N ASP A 47 -13.21 -8.56 3.69
CA ASP A 47 -13.71 -7.22 3.37
C ASP A 47 -14.57 -7.26 2.11
N ARG A 48 -15.74 -6.61 2.15
CA ARG A 48 -16.62 -6.41 0.99
C ARG A 48 -17.15 -4.98 1.01
N SER A 49 -17.35 -4.43 -0.18
CA SER A 49 -17.99 -3.13 -0.36
C SER A 49 -19.30 -3.30 -1.11
N CYS A 50 -20.28 -2.47 -0.78
CA CYS A 50 -21.50 -2.31 -1.54
C CYS A 50 -21.23 -1.62 -2.90
N LEU A 51 -22.19 -1.68 -3.82
CA LEU A 51 -22.05 -1.11 -5.17
C LEU A 51 -22.16 0.42 -5.19
N ASP A 52 -22.73 1.00 -4.14
CA ASP A 52 -22.83 2.45 -3.87
C ASP A 52 -21.64 2.97 -3.03
N LEU A 53 -20.48 2.31 -3.12
CA LEU A 53 -19.26 2.75 -2.44
C LEU A 53 -18.84 4.16 -2.91
N GLU A 54 -18.78 5.09 -1.96
CA GLU A 54 -18.36 6.47 -2.19
C GLU A 54 -16.84 6.65 -2.18
N VAL A 55 -16.37 7.68 -2.90
CA VAL A 55 -14.95 8.06 -2.95
C VAL A 55 -14.60 9.00 -1.80
N ASN A 56 -13.49 8.74 -1.11
CA ASN A 56 -12.91 9.67 -0.14
C ASN A 56 -11.59 10.26 -0.68
N PRO A 57 -11.55 11.54 -1.10
CA PRO A 57 -10.34 12.17 -1.61
C PRO A 57 -9.27 12.43 -0.54
N ASN A 58 -9.65 12.41 0.75
CA ASN A 58 -8.75 12.60 1.89
C ASN A 58 -8.63 11.30 2.72
N LEU A 59 -8.61 10.14 2.04
CA LEU A 59 -8.53 8.84 2.70
C LEU A 59 -7.19 8.69 3.44
N SER A 60 -7.27 8.61 4.76
CA SER A 60 -6.11 8.44 5.65
C SER A 60 -5.61 6.99 5.62
N LEU A 61 -4.29 6.83 5.51
CA LEU A 61 -3.63 5.52 5.62
C LEU A 61 -3.64 4.98 7.05
N ALA A 62 -3.76 5.85 8.05
CA ALA A 62 -3.82 5.47 9.46
C ALA A 62 -5.23 4.98 9.87
N ASP A 63 -6.27 5.44 9.17
CA ASP A 63 -7.67 5.14 9.49
C ASP A 63 -8.14 3.77 8.96
N ARG A 64 -7.28 2.75 9.02
CA ARG A 64 -7.58 1.37 8.57
C ARG A 64 -8.78 0.72 9.28
N ALA A 65 -9.28 1.30 10.37
CA ALA A 65 -10.22 0.64 11.29
C ALA A 65 -11.72 1.00 11.11
N ARG A 66 -12.12 1.84 10.14
CA ARG A 66 -13.53 2.33 10.09
C ARG A 66 -14.29 2.14 8.77
N GLN A 67 -13.78 1.37 7.81
CA GLN A 67 -14.47 1.16 6.52
C GLN A 67 -14.97 -0.27 6.32
N GLY A 68 -15.69 -0.79 7.31
CA GLY A 68 -16.41 -2.04 7.18
C GLY A 68 -17.23 -2.38 8.41
N HIS A 69 -18.34 -1.67 8.64
CA HIS A 69 -19.53 -2.19 9.35
C HIS A 69 -20.74 -1.31 9.03
N ALA A 70 -21.30 -1.45 7.82
CA ALA A 70 -22.74 -1.35 7.67
C ALA A 70 -23.24 -2.80 7.60
N GLN A 71 -23.80 -3.26 8.72
CA GLN A 71 -24.52 -4.53 8.80
C GLN A 71 -25.76 -4.46 7.92
N GLY A 72 -26.04 -5.57 7.23
CA GLY A 72 -27.25 -5.87 6.50
C GLY A 72 -27.17 -7.31 6.02
#